data_AF-A0A941ZDD0-F1
#
_entry.id   AF-A0A941ZDD0-F1
#
_cell.length_a   1.000
_cell.length_b   1.000
_cell.length_c   1.000
_cell.angle_alpha   90.00
_cell.angle_beta   90.00
_cell.angle_gamma   90.00
#
_symmetry.space_group_name_H-M   'P 1'
#
loop_
_entity.id
_entity.type
_entity.pdbx_description
1 polymer ?
#
loop_
_entity_poly.entity_id
_entity_poly.type
_entity_poly.pdbx_seq_one_letter_code
_entity_poly.pdbx_strand_id
1 'polypeptide(L)'
;LGTGQSFNLSGRIDRIDRITEREYAVIDYKTGSAYGYKNNICLNKGKTIQHALYAIAAEKLVRNIEKDEKLSVTLSGYLFPTEKESGRLEMYARNDTELMQLLDLLFEIIRRGIFIPSPDKDSCTYCDFTNICGESVKERSMQKFRNTDNSESALLKKLEEYE
;
A
#
# COMPACT_ATOMS: atom_id res chain seq x y z
N LEU A 1 -3.38 9.23 12.50
CA LEU A 1 -2.22 9.77 11.73
C LEU A 1 -1.39 10.66 12.65
N GLY A 2 -0.09 10.81 12.41
CA GLY A 2 0.86 11.50 13.32
C GLY A 2 0.54 12.97 13.58
N THR A 3 -0.38 13.54 12.81
CA THR A 3 -0.90 14.91 12.93
C THR A 3 -2.24 15.02 13.70
N GLY A 4 -2.73 13.93 14.29
CA GLY A 4 -4.05 13.86 14.94
C GLY A 4 -5.22 13.67 13.96
N GLN A 5 -4.94 13.56 12.66
CA GLN A 5 -5.93 13.28 11.62
C GLN A 5 -6.41 11.83 11.68
N SER A 6 -7.67 11.63 11.29
CA SER A 6 -8.30 10.31 11.14
C SER A 6 -9.02 10.23 9.79
N PHE A 7 -9.17 9.00 9.29
CA PHE A 7 -9.93 8.72 8.08
C PHE A 7 -10.73 7.44 8.28
N ASN A 8 -11.82 7.31 7.53
CA ASN A 8 -12.61 6.09 7.53
C ASN A 8 -12.01 5.10 6.54
N LEU A 9 -11.69 3.91 7.02
CA LEU A 9 -11.29 2.78 6.19
C LEU A 9 -12.49 1.87 5.98
N SER A 10 -12.80 1.56 4.73
CA SER A 10 -13.81 0.57 4.35
C SER A 10 -13.18 -0.42 3.37
N GLY A 11 -13.51 -1.70 3.50
CA GLY A 11 -12.95 -2.76 2.68
C GLY A 11 -13.48 -4.12 3.10
N ARG A 12 -12.96 -5.16 2.44
CA ARG A 12 -13.26 -6.57 2.73
C ARG A 12 -11.93 -7.32 2.84
N ILE A 13 -11.76 -8.00 3.97
CA ILE A 13 -10.58 -8.83 4.24
C ILE A 13 -10.91 -10.24 3.75
N ASP A 14 -10.05 -10.80 2.89
CA ASP A 14 -10.27 -12.13 2.31
C ASP A 14 -10.15 -13.25 3.35
N ARG A 15 -9.08 -13.20 4.16
CA ARG A 15 -8.76 -14.24 5.14
C ARG A 15 -8.03 -13.69 6.36
N ILE A 16 -8.44 -14.16 7.53
CA ILE A 16 -7.80 -13.91 8.84
C ILE A 16 -7.52 -15.29 9.46
N ASP A 17 -6.27 -15.57 9.74
CA ASP A 17 -5.82 -16.84 10.31
C ASP A 17 -5.34 -16.64 11.74
N ARG A 18 -5.75 -17.52 12.65
CA ARG A 18 -5.16 -17.62 13.99
C ARG A 18 -3.86 -18.43 13.89
N ILE A 19 -2.73 -17.82 14.26
CA ILE A 19 -1.39 -18.43 14.23
C ILE A 19 -1.06 -19.09 15.57
N THR A 20 -1.35 -18.38 16.67
CA THR A 20 -1.16 -18.85 18.05
C THR A 20 -2.39 -18.50 18.88
N GLU A 21 -2.38 -18.77 20.18
CA GLU A 21 -3.52 -18.40 21.05
C GLU A 21 -3.86 -16.90 20.99
N ARG A 22 -2.88 -16.02 20.71
CA ARG A 22 -3.07 -14.56 20.70
C ARG A 22 -2.66 -13.85 19.42
N GLU A 23 -2.05 -14.54 18.47
CA GLU A 23 -1.53 -13.91 17.26
C GLU A 23 -2.30 -14.35 16.02
N TYR A 24 -2.50 -13.40 15.11
CA TYR A 24 -3.21 -13.56 13.86
C TYR A 24 -2.37 -13.11 12.66
N ALA A 25 -2.69 -13.70 11.50
CA ALA A 25 -2.24 -13.28 10.19
C ALA A 25 -3.42 -12.80 9.33
N VAL A 26 -3.16 -11.83 8.47
CA VAL A 26 -4.08 -11.46 7.38
C VAL A 26 -3.51 -11.91 6.04
N ILE A 27 -4.34 -12.55 5.21
CA ILE A 27 -3.95 -13.02 3.89
C ILE A 27 -4.95 -12.46 2.86
N ASP A 28 -4.43 -11.77 1.86
CA ASP A 28 -5.19 -11.29 0.70
C ASP A 28 -4.87 -12.15 -0.53
N TYR A 29 -5.87 -12.50 -1.33
CA TYR A 29 -5.69 -13.39 -2.48
C TYR A 29 -5.43 -12.59 -3.75
N LYS A 30 -4.31 -12.89 -4.43
CA LYS A 30 -3.92 -12.25 -5.69
C LYS A 30 -3.83 -13.27 -6.82
N THR A 31 -4.63 -13.07 -7.86
CA THR A 31 -4.62 -13.90 -9.08
C THR A 31 -3.60 -13.43 -10.12
N GLY A 32 -3.00 -12.24 -9.93
CA GLY A 32 -1.95 -11.70 -10.78
C GLY A 32 -0.57 -12.31 -10.51
N SER A 33 0.46 -11.73 -11.13
CA SER A 33 1.84 -12.15 -10.88
C SER A 33 2.39 -11.59 -9.57
N ALA A 34 3.25 -12.36 -8.91
CA ALA A 34 3.98 -11.92 -7.72
C ALA A 34 5.20 -11.03 -8.05
N TYR A 35 5.48 -10.73 -9.33
CA TYR A 35 6.68 -9.99 -9.76
C TYR A 35 6.91 -8.69 -8.98
N GLY A 36 5.86 -7.89 -8.75
CA GLY A 36 5.94 -6.61 -8.02
C GLY A 36 6.01 -6.72 -6.49
N TYR A 37 5.95 -7.94 -5.95
CA TYR A 37 5.98 -8.23 -4.51
C TYR A 37 7.28 -8.92 -4.09
N LYS A 38 8.21 -9.11 -5.03
CA LYS A 38 9.53 -9.71 -4.80
C LYS A 38 10.40 -8.76 -3.97
N ASN A 39 11.37 -9.34 -3.26
CA ASN A 39 12.39 -8.65 -2.45
C ASN A 39 11.96 -8.14 -1.07
N ASN A 40 10.84 -8.62 -0.51
CA ASN A 40 10.35 -8.24 0.83
C ASN A 40 10.11 -6.73 1.03
N ILE A 41 9.93 -5.99 -0.07
CA ILE A 41 9.56 -4.57 -0.11
C ILE A 41 8.11 -4.48 0.37
N CYS A 42 7.88 -3.87 1.54
CA CYS A 42 6.62 -3.98 2.28
C CYS A 42 5.56 -3.04 1.69
N LEU A 43 5.88 -1.74 1.62
CA LEU A 43 4.91 -0.70 1.23
C LEU A 43 5.07 -0.25 -0.23
N ASN A 44 6.21 -0.54 -0.85
CA ASN A 44 6.59 -0.30 -2.23
C ASN A 44 6.25 1.11 -2.71
N LYS A 45 6.77 2.12 -2.01
CA LYS A 45 6.52 3.55 -2.28
C LYS A 45 5.04 3.92 -2.20
N GLY A 46 4.28 3.15 -1.41
CA GLY A 46 2.82 3.22 -1.28
C GLY A 46 2.02 2.42 -2.31
N LYS A 47 2.68 1.64 -3.19
CA LYS A 47 1.99 0.78 -4.17
C LYS A 47 1.37 -0.47 -3.53
N THR A 48 1.83 -0.91 -2.35
CA THR A 48 1.38 -2.16 -1.71
C THR A 48 0.86 -1.95 -0.28
N ILE A 49 0.06 -0.91 -0.06
CA ILE A 49 -0.42 -0.52 1.28
C ILE A 49 -1.56 -1.40 1.85
N GLN A 50 -2.23 -2.20 1.01
CA GLN A 50 -3.48 -2.89 1.36
C GLN A 50 -3.34 -3.83 2.57
N HIS A 51 -2.35 -4.72 2.54
CA HIS A 51 -2.12 -5.71 3.61
C HIS A 51 -1.91 -5.06 4.99
N ALA A 52 -1.14 -3.97 5.05
CA ALA A 52 -0.82 -3.25 6.28
C ALA A 52 -2.06 -2.53 6.87
N LEU A 53 -2.89 -1.91 6.02
CA LEU A 53 -4.18 -1.34 6.45
C LEU A 53 -5.12 -2.44 6.98
N TYR A 54 -5.15 -3.59 6.32
CA TYR A 54 -5.97 -4.72 6.74
C TYR A 54 -5.49 -5.33 8.05
N ALA A 55 -4.19 -5.35 8.34
CA ALA A 55 -3.68 -5.81 9.63
C ALA A 55 -4.25 -4.99 10.81
N ILE A 56 -4.23 -3.66 10.69
CA ILE A 56 -4.80 -2.76 11.71
C ILE A 56 -6.32 -2.97 11.83
N ALA A 57 -7.03 -3.10 10.72
CA ALA A 57 -8.47 -3.33 10.72
C ALA A 57 -8.83 -4.69 11.34
N ALA A 58 -8.14 -5.76 10.94
CA ALA A 58 -8.33 -7.10 11.43
C ALA A 58 -8.09 -7.19 12.94
N GLU A 59 -7.04 -6.56 13.46
CA GLU A 59 -6.77 -6.54 14.90
C GLU A 59 -7.95 -5.95 15.69
N LYS A 60 -8.49 -4.81 15.25
CA LYS A 60 -9.67 -4.21 15.88
C LYS A 60 -10.89 -5.13 15.81
N LEU A 61 -11.07 -5.83 14.69
CA LEU A 61 -12.17 -6.78 14.51
C LEU A 61 -12.04 -7.98 15.46
N VAL A 62 -10.89 -8.66 15.48
CA VAL A 62 -10.70 -9.87 16.31
C VAL A 62 -10.77 -9.55 17.79
N ARG A 63 -10.20 -8.44 18.25
CA ARG A 63 -10.34 -7.98 19.65
C ARG A 63 -11.80 -7.73 20.03
N ASN A 64 -12.56 -7.10 19.13
CA ASN A 64 -13.97 -6.83 19.39
C ASN A 64 -14.84 -8.09 19.36
N ILE A 65 -14.56 -9.04 18.46
CA ILE A 65 -15.31 -10.30 18.34
C ILE A 65 -15.03 -11.20 19.55
N GLU A 66 -13.76 -11.36 19.92
CA GLU A 66 -13.35 -12.28 20.98
C GLU A 66 -13.32 -11.65 22.37
N LYS A 67 -13.46 -10.32 22.46
CA LYS A 67 -13.42 -9.54 23.71
C LYS A 67 -12.10 -9.70 24.47
N ASP A 68 -10.98 -9.81 23.75
CA ASP A 68 -9.63 -9.85 24.31
C ASP A 68 -8.72 -8.81 23.65
N GLU A 69 -8.34 -7.77 24.40
CA GLU A 69 -7.44 -6.70 23.96
C GLU A 69 -5.98 -7.15 23.77
N LYS A 70 -5.61 -8.35 24.25
CA LYS A 70 -4.27 -8.91 24.10
C LYS A 70 -4.04 -9.59 22.75
N LEU A 71 -5.09 -9.76 21.94
CA LEU A 71 -4.96 -10.31 20.60
C LEU A 71 -4.22 -9.32 19.70
N SER A 72 -3.36 -9.84 18.83
CA SER A 72 -2.62 -9.02 17.88
C SER A 72 -2.59 -9.63 16.49
N VAL A 73 -2.55 -8.77 15.47
CA VAL A 73 -2.20 -9.18 14.11
C VAL A 73 -0.73 -8.85 13.90
N THR A 74 0.11 -9.87 13.75
CA THR A 74 1.58 -9.75 13.68
C THR A 74 2.11 -9.86 12.25
N LEU A 75 1.39 -10.58 11.39
CA LEU A 75 1.74 -10.78 9.99
C LEU A 75 0.59 -10.38 9.07
N SER A 76 0.93 -9.86 7.90
CA SER A 76 -0.05 -9.66 6.83
C SER A 76 0.62 -9.76 5.47
N GLY A 77 -0.13 -10.16 4.44
CA GLY A 77 0.46 -10.29 3.12
C GLY A 77 -0.48 -10.91 2.09
N TYR A 78 0.12 -11.57 1.11
CA TYR A 78 -0.55 -12.00 -0.11
C TYR A 78 -0.29 -13.48 -0.39
N LEU A 79 -1.34 -14.21 -0.75
CA LEU A 79 -1.24 -15.54 -1.33
C LEU A 79 -1.54 -15.45 -2.83
N PHE A 80 -0.68 -16.06 -3.65
CA PHE A 80 -0.83 -16.14 -5.10
C PHE A 80 -1.21 -17.57 -5.51
N PRO A 81 -2.51 -17.93 -5.47
CA PRO A 81 -2.98 -19.31 -5.70
C PRO A 81 -3.06 -19.65 -7.20
N THR A 82 -2.01 -19.33 -7.96
CA THR A 82 -1.92 -19.65 -9.39
C THR A 82 -0.87 -20.73 -9.63
N GLU A 83 -1.03 -21.52 -10.70
CA GLU A 83 -0.03 -22.52 -11.08
C GLU A 83 1.33 -21.88 -11.37
N LYS A 84 1.33 -20.72 -12.04
CA LYS A 84 2.54 -19.97 -12.39
C LYS A 84 3.35 -19.54 -11.17
N GLU A 85 2.68 -19.10 -10.12
CA GLU A 85 3.32 -18.64 -8.88
C GLU A 85 3.44 -19.78 -7.86
N SER A 86 3.01 -21.01 -8.18
CA SER A 86 3.11 -22.21 -7.32
C SER A 86 2.59 -22.01 -5.89
N GLY A 87 1.49 -21.27 -5.72
CA GLY A 87 0.93 -21.00 -4.38
C GLY A 87 1.82 -20.11 -3.50
N ARG A 88 2.69 -19.28 -4.10
CA ARG A 88 3.60 -18.38 -3.39
C ARG A 88 2.87 -17.56 -2.34
N LEU A 89 3.46 -17.51 -1.15
CA LEU A 89 2.99 -16.75 0.00
C LEU A 89 4.05 -15.69 0.34
N GLU A 90 3.64 -14.43 0.32
CA GLU A 90 4.47 -13.29 0.73
C GLU A 90 3.86 -12.70 2.00
N MET A 91 4.60 -12.72 3.11
CA MET A 91 4.13 -12.22 4.41
C MET A 91 5.11 -11.19 4.95
N TYR A 92 4.56 -10.11 5.49
CA TYR A 92 5.31 -9.00 6.05
C TYR A 92 5.01 -8.86 7.53
N ALA A 93 6.05 -8.57 8.31
CA ALA A 93 5.90 -8.18 9.70
C ALA A 93 5.20 -6.81 9.77
N ARG A 94 4.30 -6.66 10.72
CA ARG A 94 3.55 -5.41 10.90
C ARG A 94 4.49 -4.27 11.33
N ASN A 95 4.40 -3.14 10.61
CA ASN A 95 5.11 -1.89 10.92
C ASN A 95 4.14 -0.70 10.88
N ASP A 96 3.45 -0.44 12.00
CA ASP A 96 2.46 0.64 12.08
C ASP A 96 3.11 2.02 11.98
N THR A 97 4.33 2.19 12.48
CA THR A 97 5.04 3.48 12.45
C THR A 97 5.29 3.93 11.01
N GLU A 98 5.88 3.05 10.21
CA GLU A 98 6.20 3.34 8.80
C GLU A 98 4.93 3.54 7.97
N LEU A 99 3.89 2.72 8.20
CA LEU A 99 2.59 2.90 7.57
C LEU A 99 1.97 4.27 7.90
N MET A 100 2.02 4.71 9.16
CA MET A 100 1.47 6.02 9.56
C MET A 100 2.24 7.18 8.92
N GLN A 101 3.57 7.09 8.86
CA GLN A 101 4.41 8.09 8.19
C GLN A 101 4.10 8.17 6.69
N LEU A 102 3.96 7.04 6.02
CA LEU A 102 3.56 6.97 4.62
C LEU A 102 2.17 7.57 4.42
N LEU A 103 1.20 7.22 5.27
CA LEU A 103 -0.17 7.77 5.17
C LEU A 103 -0.17 9.28 5.38
N ASP A 104 0.57 9.82 6.37
CA ASP A 104 0.71 11.26 6.57
C ASP A 104 1.23 11.95 5.29
N LEU A 105 2.25 11.36 4.64
CA LEU A 105 2.79 11.84 3.38
C LEU A 105 1.77 11.78 2.23
N LEU A 106 1.05 10.66 2.07
CA LEU A 106 0.02 10.50 1.03
C LEU A 106 -1.13 11.50 1.22
N PHE A 107 -1.60 11.70 2.46
CA PHE A 107 -2.65 12.68 2.76
C PHE A 107 -2.16 14.11 2.54
N GLU A 108 -0.88 14.42 2.79
CA GLU A 108 -0.29 15.72 2.44
C GLU A 108 -0.31 15.96 0.92
N ILE A 109 0.13 14.97 0.14
CA ILE A 109 0.12 15.01 -1.34
C ILE A 109 -1.31 15.27 -1.85
N ILE A 110 -2.29 14.52 -1.34
CA ILE A 110 -3.71 14.67 -1.71
C ILE A 110 -4.23 16.05 -1.32
N ARG A 111 -3.96 16.52 -0.10
CA ARG A 111 -4.45 17.81 0.41
C ARG A 111 -3.90 18.99 -0.38
N ARG A 112 -2.66 18.89 -0.85
CA ARG A 112 -2.02 19.89 -1.71
C ARG A 112 -2.48 19.82 -3.18
N GLY A 113 -3.29 18.83 -3.55
CA GLY A 113 -3.77 18.66 -4.93
C GLY A 113 -2.70 18.14 -5.89
N ILE A 114 -1.68 17.44 -5.38
CA ILE A 114 -0.55 16.97 -6.19
C ILE A 114 -0.91 15.63 -6.84
N PHE A 115 -1.52 15.70 -8.02
CA PHE A 115 -1.92 14.54 -8.83
C PHE A 115 -1.10 14.43 -10.11
N ILE A 116 0.23 14.40 -9.98
CA ILE A 116 1.13 14.25 -11.13
C ILE A 116 1.09 12.78 -11.58
N PRO A 117 0.78 12.50 -12.86
CA PRO A 117 0.81 11.13 -13.36
C PRO A 117 2.19 10.48 -13.16
N SER A 118 2.19 9.18 -12.86
CA SER A 118 3.43 8.43 -12.70
C SER A 118 4.32 8.55 -13.94
N PRO A 119 5.63 8.84 -13.79
CA PRO A 119 6.57 8.93 -14.92
C PRO A 119 7.03 7.54 -15.39
N ASP A 120 6.66 6.48 -14.66
CA ASP A 120 6.98 5.10 -14.99
C ASP A 120 6.26 4.66 -16.28
N LYS A 121 7.06 4.13 -17.22
CA LYS A 121 6.59 3.76 -18.54
C LYS A 121 5.51 2.68 -18.50
N ASP A 122 5.61 1.78 -17.52
CA ASP A 122 4.71 0.63 -17.39
C ASP A 122 3.37 1.03 -16.77
N SER A 123 3.31 2.16 -16.06
CA SER A 123 2.08 2.66 -15.43
C SER A 123 0.98 2.98 -16.45
N CYS A 124 1.34 3.40 -17.67
CA CYS A 124 0.34 3.71 -18.72
C CYS A 124 -0.19 2.46 -19.43
N THR A 125 0.56 1.35 -19.42
CA THR A 125 0.23 0.13 -20.19
C THR A 125 -1.11 -0.48 -19.78
N TYR A 126 -1.48 -0.34 -18.51
CA TYR A 126 -2.69 -0.90 -17.92
C TYR A 126 -3.67 0.19 -17.44
N CYS A 127 -3.52 1.43 -17.90
CA CYS A 127 -4.30 2.57 -17.40
C CYS A 127 -5.54 2.84 -18.27
N ASP A 128 -6.72 2.67 -17.69
CA ASP A 128 -8.01 2.94 -18.34
C ASP A 128 -8.22 4.43 -18.68
N PHE A 129 -7.46 5.33 -18.06
CA PHE A 129 -7.58 6.79 -18.23
C PHE A 129 -6.63 7.37 -19.28
N THR A 130 -5.97 6.53 -20.08
CA THR A 130 -4.98 6.98 -21.07
C THR A 130 -5.55 7.98 -22.08
N ASN A 131 -6.83 7.83 -22.46
CA ASN A 131 -7.51 8.70 -23.42
C ASN A 131 -7.79 10.12 -22.91
N ILE A 132 -7.83 10.36 -21.59
CA ILE A 132 -8.07 11.68 -21.00
C ILE A 132 -6.80 12.39 -20.52
N CYS A 133 -5.67 11.69 -20.44
CA CYS A 133 -4.38 12.24 -20.03
C CYS A 133 -3.75 13.20 -21.06
N GLY A 134 -4.24 13.15 -22.31
CA GLY A 134 -3.75 13.93 -23.44
C GLY A 134 -2.42 13.43 -24.01
N GLU A 135 -2.09 13.91 -25.19
CA GLU A 135 -0.79 13.63 -25.83
C GLU A 135 0.37 14.10 -24.96
N SER A 136 1.53 13.47 -25.05
CA SER A 136 2.75 13.84 -24.32
C SER A 136 2.65 13.86 -22.78
N VAL A 137 1.70 13.12 -22.19
CA VAL A 137 1.56 13.00 -20.73
C VAL A 137 2.86 12.54 -20.06
N LYS A 138 3.61 11.66 -20.73
CA LYS A 138 4.86 11.09 -20.23
C LYS A 138 5.94 12.16 -20.12
N GLU A 139 6.15 12.94 -21.18
CA GLU A 139 7.14 14.01 -21.25
C GLU A 139 6.82 15.09 -20.20
N ARG A 140 5.55 15.51 -20.11
CA ARG A 140 5.10 16.49 -19.11
C ARG A 140 5.31 15.98 -17.68
N SER A 141 5.00 14.72 -17.42
CA SER A 141 5.18 14.12 -16.09
C SER A 141 6.66 14.06 -15.73
N MET A 142 7.53 13.59 -16.64
CA MET A 142 8.97 13.57 -16.41
C MET A 142 9.54 14.98 -16.15
N GLN A 143 9.09 16.00 -16.89
CA GLN A 143 9.51 17.38 -16.65
C GLN A 143 9.14 17.86 -15.23
N LYS A 144 7.90 17.59 -14.80
CA LYS A 144 7.45 17.94 -13.44
C LYS A 144 8.23 17.20 -12.35
N PHE A 145 8.51 15.91 -12.54
CA PHE A 145 9.30 15.11 -11.60
C PHE A 145 10.78 15.51 -11.52
N ARG A 146 11.36 15.98 -12.64
CA ARG A 146 12.76 16.45 -12.70
C ARG A 146 12.95 17.84 -12.12
N ASN A 147 11.93 18.69 -12.15
CA ASN A 147 12.00 20.04 -11.58
C ASN A 147 11.99 19.99 -10.05
N THR A 148 13.15 19.80 -9.42
CA THR A 148 13.33 19.68 -7.97
C THR A 148 13.16 20.97 -7.19
N ASP A 149 13.21 22.11 -7.88
CA ASP A 149 12.95 23.41 -7.27
C ASP A 149 11.45 23.59 -6.94
N ASN A 150 10.59 22.72 -7.52
CA ASN A 150 9.18 22.65 -7.16
C ASN A 150 8.98 21.81 -5.89
N SER A 151 8.44 22.45 -4.84
CA SER A 151 8.03 21.80 -3.59
C SER A 151 7.06 20.61 -3.73
N GLU A 152 6.35 20.49 -4.86
CA GLU A 152 5.45 19.37 -5.13
C GLU A 152 6.22 18.10 -5.55
N SER A 153 7.21 18.25 -6.43
CA SER A 153 8.03 17.13 -6.93
C SER A 153 8.92 16.60 -5.80
N ALA A 154 9.43 17.49 -4.95
CA ALA A 154 10.20 17.13 -3.76
C ALA A 154 9.36 16.28 -2.80
N LEU A 155 8.06 16.57 -2.65
CA LEU A 155 7.18 15.80 -1.78
C LEU A 155 6.92 14.39 -2.33
N LEU A 156 6.69 14.25 -3.64
CA LEU A 156 6.50 12.94 -4.28
C LEU A 156 7.75 12.07 -4.19
N LYS A 157 8.95 12.65 -4.27
CA LYS A 157 10.21 11.91 -4.15
C LYS A 157 10.41 11.27 -2.78
N LYS A 158 9.81 11.82 -1.72
CA LYS A 158 9.86 11.19 -0.38
C LYS A 158 9.18 9.81 -0.35
N LEU A 159 8.32 9.48 -1.32
CA LEU A 159 7.78 8.12 -1.43
C LEU A 159 8.88 7.08 -1.70
N GLU A 160 10.03 7.47 -2.24
CA GLU A 160 11.17 6.57 -2.45
C GLU A 160 11.83 6.10 -1.15
N GLU A 161 11.56 6.76 -0.02
CA GLU A 161 12.05 6.36 1.30
C GLU A 161 11.33 5.13 1.87
N TYR A 162 10.19 4.75 1.28
CA TYR A 162 9.37 3.62 1.72
C TYR A 162 9.56 2.46 0.73
N GLU A 163 10.52 1.58 1.00
CA GLU A 163 10.67 0.30 0.29
C GLU A 163 9.69 -0.74 0.84
#